data_AF-A0A2V2YZA4-F1
#
_entry.id   AF-A0A2V2YZA4-F1
#
_cell.length_a   1.000
_cell.length_b   1.000
_cell.length_c   1.000
_cell.angle_alpha   90.00
_cell.angle_beta   90.00
_cell.angle_gamma   90.00
#
_symmetry.space_group_name_H-M   'P 1'
#
loop_
_entity.id
_entity.type
_entity.pdbx_description
1 polymer ?
#
loop_
_entity_poly.entity_id
_entity_poly.type
_entity_poly.pdbx_seq_one_letter_code
_entity_poly.pdbx_strand_id
1 'polypeptide(L)'
;MMDMFLMNELIDAIKARQQGRELARSVGFSNVDQTRIAFTISELAYQLLESTHRGHMVMKSIHRSWFESGVEVRLYDHSTDMSLINSNWLQHWVDDFEVHYHEARGTTIVFRKWLKSFKGLEKQAGPYVLAAGEE
;
A
#
# COMPACT_ATOMS: atom_id res chain seq x y z
N MET A 1 7.08 -5.28 12.88
CA MET A 1 8.44 -5.38 12.29
C MET A 1 8.49 -4.41 11.13
N MET A 2 9.62 -3.75 10.90
CA MET A 2 9.78 -2.77 9.82
C MET A 2 10.75 -3.39 8.81
N ASP A 3 10.23 -3.77 7.65
CA ASP A 3 10.99 -4.49 6.65
C ASP A 3 11.45 -3.52 5.56
N MET A 4 12.76 -3.51 5.30
CA MET A 4 13.40 -2.68 4.28
C MET A 4 13.86 -3.55 3.12
N PHE A 5 13.56 -3.12 1.90
CA PHE A 5 13.91 -3.78 0.66
C PHE A 5 14.74 -2.82 -0.18
N LEU A 6 15.99 -3.18 -0.44
CA LEU A 6 16.80 -2.50 -1.46
C LEU A 6 16.33 -2.97 -2.84
N MET A 7 16.04 -2.05 -3.76
CA MET A 7 15.59 -2.39 -5.11
C MET A 7 16.78 -2.40 -6.05
N ASN A 8 17.32 -3.59 -6.33
CA ASN A 8 18.42 -3.76 -7.29
C ASN A 8 17.98 -4.57 -8.51
N GLU A 9 17.18 -5.61 -8.29
CA GLU A 9 16.75 -6.53 -9.35
C GLU A 9 15.26 -6.86 -9.23
N LEU A 10 14.70 -7.44 -10.29
CA LEU A 10 13.28 -7.86 -10.35
C LEU A 10 12.89 -8.77 -9.17
N ILE A 11 13.82 -9.61 -8.69
CA ILE A 11 13.55 -10.50 -7.56
C ILE A 11 13.27 -9.73 -6.26
N ASP A 12 13.83 -8.53 -6.08
CA ASP A 12 13.59 -7.68 -4.91
C ASP A 12 12.17 -7.12 -4.94
N ALA A 13 11.69 -6.70 -6.11
CA ALA A 13 10.31 -6.26 -6.31
C ALA A 13 9.31 -7.41 -6.03
N ILE A 14 9.62 -8.64 -6.47
CA ILE A 14 8.80 -9.82 -6.19
C ILE A 14 8.74 -10.08 -4.67
N LYS A 15 9.87 -10.00 -3.97
CA LYS A 15 9.94 -10.20 -2.51
C LYS A 15 9.15 -9.12 -1.76
N ALA A 16 9.32 -7.84 -2.13
CA ALA A 16 8.59 -6.74 -1.51
C ALA A 16 7.08 -6.88 -1.72
N ARG A 17 6.63 -7.26 -2.92
CA ARG A 17 5.23 -7.56 -3.20
C ARG A 17 4.68 -8.68 -2.32
N GLN A 18 5.42 -9.77 -2.19
CA GLN A 18 5.03 -10.91 -1.35
C GLN A 18 4.91 -10.48 0.11
N GLN A 19 5.93 -9.78 0.64
CA GLN A 19 5.95 -9.32 2.02
C GLN A 19 4.84 -8.29 2.30
N GLY A 20 4.57 -7.38 1.38
CA GLY A 20 3.46 -6.44 1.51
C GLY A 20 2.09 -7.12 1.54
N ARG A 21 1.90 -8.18 0.74
CA ARG A 21 0.69 -9.00 0.77
C ARG A 21 0.54 -9.75 2.10
N GLU A 22 1.62 -10.33 2.61
CA GLU A 22 1.63 -11.03 3.90
C GLU A 22 1.40 -10.07 5.06
N LEU A 23 1.99 -8.88 5.02
CA LEU A 23 1.74 -7.81 5.97
C LEU A 23 0.26 -7.42 5.95
N ALA A 24 -0.32 -7.16 4.78
CA ALA A 24 -1.75 -6.86 4.64
C ALA A 24 -2.64 -7.99 5.19
N ARG A 25 -2.29 -9.26 4.92
CA ARG A 25 -2.99 -10.43 5.47
C ARG A 25 -2.93 -10.44 7.00
N SER A 26 -1.76 -10.20 7.58
CA SER A 26 -1.58 -10.17 9.05
C SER A 26 -2.31 -9.02 9.74
N VAL A 27 -2.49 -7.88 9.06
CA VAL A 27 -3.32 -6.76 9.56
C VAL A 27 -4.82 -7.09 9.50
N GLY A 28 -5.24 -8.02 8.63
CA GLY A 28 -6.62 -8.47 8.50
C GLY A 28 -7.36 -7.95 7.25
N PHE A 29 -6.63 -7.45 6.25
CA PHE A 29 -7.24 -6.98 5.00
C PHE A 29 -7.93 -8.10 4.21
N SER A 30 -8.99 -7.74 3.49
CA SER A 30 -9.65 -8.63 2.53
C SER A 30 -8.70 -9.09 1.42
N ASN A 31 -8.99 -10.21 0.77
CA ASN A 31 -8.18 -10.67 -0.38
C ASN A 31 -8.11 -9.62 -1.52
N VAL A 32 -9.18 -8.83 -1.69
CA VAL A 32 -9.22 -7.73 -2.67
C VAL A 32 -8.23 -6.64 -2.27
N ASP A 33 -8.25 -6.18 -1.02
CA ASP A 33 -7.33 -5.13 -0.57
C ASP A 33 -5.88 -5.61 -0.48
N GLN A 34 -5.64 -6.88 -0.09
CA GLN A 34 -4.33 -7.51 -0.20
C GLN A 34 -3.79 -7.45 -1.65
N THR A 35 -4.65 -7.71 -2.64
CA THR A 35 -4.29 -7.62 -4.06
C THR A 35 -3.98 -6.19 -4.49
N ARG A 36 -4.77 -5.21 -4.03
CA ARG A 36 -4.52 -3.78 -4.31
C ARG A 36 -3.20 -3.31 -3.71
N ILE A 37 -2.92 -3.64 -2.45
CA ILE A 37 -1.64 -3.30 -1.79
C ILE A 37 -0.47 -3.94 -2.54
N ALA A 38 -0.57 -5.22 -2.89
CA ALA A 38 0.46 -5.92 -3.64
C ALA A 38 0.68 -5.31 -5.04
N PHE A 39 -0.39 -4.94 -5.75
CA PHE A 39 -0.31 -4.23 -7.02
C PHE A 39 0.41 -2.90 -6.86
N THR A 40 0.00 -2.06 -5.90
CA THR A 40 0.62 -0.75 -5.66
C THR A 40 2.12 -0.88 -5.34
N ILE A 41 2.50 -1.86 -4.53
CA ILE A 41 3.91 -2.15 -4.23
C ILE A 41 4.68 -2.54 -5.48
N SER A 42 4.07 -3.33 -6.38
CA SER A 42 4.73 -3.77 -7.61
C SER A 42 5.05 -2.58 -8.51
N GLU A 43 4.06 -1.71 -8.75
CA GLU A 43 4.23 -0.52 -9.60
C GLU A 43 5.29 0.43 -9.05
N LEU A 44 5.28 0.69 -7.74
CA LEU A 44 6.29 1.54 -7.12
C LEU A 44 7.68 0.89 -7.09
N ALA A 45 7.77 -0.43 -6.91
CA ALA A 45 9.05 -1.14 -6.99
C ALA A 45 9.62 -1.11 -8.41
N TYR A 46 8.77 -1.21 -9.44
CA TYR A 46 9.20 -1.04 -10.83
C TYR A 46 9.75 0.35 -11.09
N GLN A 47 9.09 1.41 -10.59
CA GLN A 47 9.63 2.77 -10.69
C GLN A 47 11.03 2.90 -10.06
N LEU A 48 11.30 2.22 -8.95
CA LEU A 48 12.65 2.20 -8.36
C LEU A 48 13.68 1.42 -9.18
N LEU A 49 13.26 0.35 -9.86
CA LEU A 49 14.15 -0.44 -10.73
C LEU A 49 14.49 0.31 -12.02
N GLU A 50 13.58 1.15 -12.51
CA GLU A 50 13.80 2.01 -13.68
C GLU A 50 14.63 3.26 -13.35
N SER A 51 14.67 3.66 -12.08
CA SER A 51 15.50 4.77 -11.61
C SER A 51 16.99 4.48 -11.79
N THR A 52 17.74 5.50 -12.22
CA THR A 52 19.21 5.44 -12.37
C THR A 52 19.94 5.32 -11.03
N HIS A 53 19.26 5.63 -9.93
CA HIS A 53 19.80 5.58 -8.58
C HIS A 53 19.08 4.49 -7.78
N ARG A 54 19.86 3.63 -7.10
CA ARG A 54 19.31 2.56 -6.28
C ARG A 54 18.40 3.13 -5.20
N GLY A 55 17.12 2.79 -5.24
CA GLY A 55 16.15 3.16 -4.22
C GLY A 55 15.90 2.04 -3.21
N HIS A 56 15.09 2.35 -2.21
CA HIS A 56 14.64 1.36 -1.25
C HIS A 56 13.18 1.58 -0.85
N MET A 57 12.56 0.50 -0.40
CA MET A 57 11.18 0.48 0.06
C MET A 57 11.13 0.00 1.50
N VAL A 58 10.31 0.65 2.32
CA VAL A 58 10.05 0.25 3.70
C VAL A 58 8.57 0.04 3.89
N MET A 59 8.16 -1.04 4.55
CA MET A 59 6.77 -1.30 4.87
C MET A 59 6.58 -1.66 6.34
N LYS A 60 5.43 -1.27 6.89
CA LYS A 60 5.05 -1.58 8.27
C LYS A 60 3.54 -1.55 8.45
N SER A 61 3.06 -2.27 9.47
CA SER A 61 1.73 -2.01 10.01
C SER A 61 1.73 -0.69 10.78
N ILE A 62 0.61 0.01 10.71
CA ILE A 62 0.38 1.28 11.41
C ILE A 62 -0.95 1.22 12.16
N HIS A 63 -1.07 2.04 13.20
CA HIS A 63 -2.31 2.20 13.97
C HIS A 63 -2.60 3.69 14.12
N ARG A 64 -3.83 4.10 13.76
CA ARG A 64 -4.35 5.46 14.01
C ARG A 64 -5.00 5.55 15.38
N SER A 65 -5.64 4.46 15.80
CA SER A 65 -6.29 4.30 17.09
C SER A 65 -6.29 2.83 17.49
N TRP A 66 -6.87 2.52 18.65
CA TRP A 66 -7.01 1.14 19.13
C TRP A 66 -7.80 0.23 18.17
N PHE A 67 -8.68 0.81 17.35
CA PHE A 67 -9.59 0.09 16.46
C PHE A 67 -9.32 0.32 14.97
N GLU A 68 -8.29 1.09 14.63
CA GLU A 68 -7.95 1.43 13.25
C GLU A 68 -6.47 1.10 13.00
N SER A 69 -6.26 -0.03 12.33
CA SER A 69 -4.97 -0.48 11.84
C SER A 69 -4.87 -0.30 10.33
N GLY A 70 -3.65 -0.34 9.81
CA GLY A 70 -3.39 -0.19 8.39
C GLY A 70 -1.99 -0.65 7.98
N VAL A 71 -1.67 -0.43 6.71
CA VAL A 71 -0.34 -0.63 6.13
C VAL A 71 0.18 0.71 5.64
N GLU A 72 1.41 1.04 6.01
CA GLU A 72 2.19 2.12 5.41
C GLU A 72 3.31 1.54 4.58
N VAL A 73 3.48 2.06 3.37
CA VAL A 73 4.65 1.77 2.53
C VAL A 73 5.30 3.10 2.17
N ARG A 74 6.63 3.14 2.32
CA ARG A 74 7.48 4.27 2.00
C ARG A 74 8.45 3.86 0.90
N LEU A 75 8.46 4.64 -0.16
CA LEU A 75 9.41 4.58 -1.25
C LEU A 75 10.46 5.67 -1.04
N TYR A 76 11.72 5.34 -1.24
CA TYR A 76 12.83 6.28 -1.28
C TYR A 76 13.57 6.08 -2.59
N ASP A 77 13.32 6.98 -3.54
CA ASP A 77 14.12 7.11 -4.75
C ASP A 77 15.19 8.17 -4.50
N HIS A 78 16.45 7.80 -4.71
CA HIS A 78 17.58 8.71 -4.51
C HIS A 78 17.95 9.48 -5.78
N SER A 79 17.16 9.36 -6.84
CA SER A 79 17.33 10.18 -8.04
C SER A 79 16.88 11.61 -7.80
N THR A 80 17.54 12.56 -8.46
CA THR A 80 17.14 13.97 -8.51
C THR A 80 16.16 14.25 -9.66
N ASP A 81 15.76 13.24 -10.42
CA ASP A 81 14.88 13.39 -11.57
C ASP A 81 13.42 13.22 -11.15
N MET A 82 12.73 14.35 -10.99
CA MET A 82 11.31 14.38 -10.64
C MET A 82 10.39 13.70 -11.67
N SER A 83 10.83 13.55 -12.93
CA SER A 83 9.96 13.09 -14.02
C SER A 83 9.70 11.59 -14.00
N LEU A 84 10.50 10.82 -13.27
CA LEU A 84 10.47 9.35 -13.28
C LEU A 84 9.38 8.76 -12.39
N ILE A 85 8.82 9.55 -11.46
CA ILE A 85 7.85 9.06 -10.49
C ILE A 85 6.45 9.59 -10.81
N ASN A 86 5.64 8.74 -11.43
CA ASN A 86 4.21 8.99 -11.57
C ASN A 86 3.48 8.45 -10.34
N SER A 87 2.86 9.35 -9.56
CA SER A 87 2.08 9.00 -8.35
C SER A 87 0.57 9.17 -8.51
N ASN A 88 0.09 9.77 -9.60
CA ASN A 88 -1.34 10.15 -9.73
C ASN A 88 -2.27 8.94 -9.69
N TRP A 89 -1.81 7.79 -10.18
CA TRP A 89 -2.59 6.56 -10.16
C TRP A 89 -2.84 6.02 -8.74
N LEU A 90 -2.03 6.42 -7.74
CA LEU A 90 -2.18 5.95 -6.35
C LEU A 90 -3.57 6.24 -5.79
N GLN A 91 -4.16 7.39 -6.15
CA GLN A 91 -5.49 7.81 -5.69
C GLN A 91 -6.60 6.78 -5.94
N HIS A 92 -6.40 5.84 -6.87
CA HIS A 92 -7.37 4.81 -7.21
C HIS A 92 -7.24 3.53 -6.38
N TRP A 93 -6.09 3.32 -5.73
CA TRP A 93 -5.74 2.05 -5.08
C TRP A 93 -5.55 2.18 -3.56
N VAL A 94 -5.08 3.34 -3.11
CA VAL A 94 -4.74 3.60 -1.70
C VAL A 94 -5.78 4.54 -1.07
N ASP A 95 -5.77 4.64 0.26
CA ASP A 95 -6.70 5.56 0.94
C ASP A 95 -6.12 6.97 1.08
N ASP A 96 -4.78 7.08 1.15
CA ASP A 96 -4.07 8.35 1.16
C ASP A 96 -2.60 8.17 0.75
N PHE A 97 -1.98 9.21 0.19
CA PHE A 97 -0.56 9.23 -0.14
C PHE A 97 0.05 10.63 -0.03
N GLU A 98 1.36 10.67 0.20
CA GLU A 98 2.17 11.87 0.25
C GLU A 98 3.38 11.71 -0.68
N VAL A 99 3.77 12.78 -1.36
CA VAL A 99 5.00 12.82 -2.17
C VAL A 99 5.84 14.00 -1.70
N HIS A 100 7.06 13.73 -1.29
CA HIS A 100 8.02 14.72 -0.82
C HIS A 100 9.26 14.65 -1.69
N TYR A 101 9.56 15.75 -2.38
CA TYR A 101 10.82 15.88 -3.12
C TYR A 101 11.84 16.67 -2.32
N HIS A 102 13.09 16.24 -2.38
CA HIS A 102 14.21 16.95 -1.79
C HIS A 102 15.42 16.91 -2.72
N GLU A 103 15.90 18.08 -3.14
CA GLU A 103 17.00 18.21 -4.13
C GLU A 103 18.22 17.35 -3.81
N ALA A 104 18.62 17.26 -2.54
CA ALA A 104 19.79 16.47 -2.12
C ALA A 104 19.51 14.99 -1.75
N ARG A 105 18.25 14.57 -1.60
CA ARG A 105 17.89 13.23 -1.09
C ARG A 105 17.05 12.40 -2.05
N GLY A 106 16.53 13.05 -3.09
CA GLY A 106 15.62 12.50 -4.08
C GLY A 106 14.16 12.59 -3.66
N THR A 107 13.36 11.62 -4.11
CA THR A 107 11.90 11.60 -3.94
C THR A 107 11.49 10.55 -2.91
N THR A 108 10.64 10.94 -1.98
CA THR A 108 9.97 10.04 -1.05
C THR A 108 8.49 9.97 -1.38
N ILE A 109 7.96 8.77 -1.57
CA ILE A 109 6.51 8.54 -1.66
C ILE A 109 6.09 7.76 -0.43
N VAL A 110 5.00 8.16 0.20
CA VAL A 110 4.36 7.39 1.27
C VAL A 110 2.94 7.10 0.85
N PHE A 111 2.50 5.85 0.88
CA PHE A 111 1.10 5.52 0.73
C PHE A 111 0.58 4.73 1.93
N ARG A 112 -0.72 4.89 2.19
CA ARG A 112 -1.40 4.26 3.32
C ARG A 112 -2.69 3.59 2.89
N LYS A 113 -2.92 2.40 3.41
CA LYS A 113 -4.21 1.69 3.35
C LYS A 113 -4.69 1.41 4.77
N TRP A 114 -5.95 1.67 5.04
CA TRP A 114 -6.57 1.50 6.35
C TRP A 114 -7.56 0.34 6.31
N LEU A 115 -7.48 -0.51 7.32
CA LEU A 115 -8.46 -1.57 7.52
C LEU A 115 -9.78 -0.89 7.91
N LYS A 116 -10.74 -0.88 6.98
CA LYS A 116 -12.05 -0.29 7.26
C LYS A 116 -12.73 -1.10 8.36
N SER A 117 -13.04 -0.45 9.48
CA SER A 117 -13.75 -1.09 10.58
C SER A 117 -15.11 -1.62 10.11
N PHE A 118 -15.41 -2.86 10.48
CA PHE A 118 -16.68 -3.53 10.15
C PHE A 118 -17.92 -2.76 10.64
N LYS A 119 -17.77 -1.85 11.62
CA LYS A 119 -18.85 -0.96 12.09
C LYS A 119 -19.44 -0.03 11.01
N GLY A 120 -18.77 0.12 9.85
CA GLY A 120 -19.31 0.83 8.69
C GLY A 120 -20.34 0.04 7.87
N LEU A 121 -20.36 -1.29 7.94
CA LEU A 121 -21.30 -2.12 7.16
C LEU A 121 -22.69 -2.20 7.79
N GLU A 122 -22.85 -2.01 9.09
CA GLU A 122 -24.18 -1.97 9.74
C GLU A 122 -25.00 -0.74 9.31
N LYS A 123 -24.38 0.32 8.79
CA LYS A 123 -25.11 1.47 8.22
C LYS A 123 -25.57 1.27 6.77
N GLN A 124 -25.17 0.19 6.10
CA GLN A 124 -25.59 -0.12 4.72
C GLN A 124 -26.39 -1.42 4.59
N ALA A 125 -26.53 -2.22 5.65
CA ALA A 125 -27.50 -3.30 5.69
C ALA A 125 -28.89 -2.70 5.98
N GLY A 126 -29.66 -2.43 4.93
CA GLY A 126 -31.11 -2.21 5.05
C GLY A 126 -31.79 -3.38 5.75
N PRO A 127 -32.99 -3.18 6.32
CA PRO A 127 -33.61 -4.16 7.20
C PRO A 127 -33.87 -5.47 6.46
N TYR A 128 -33.27 -6.54 6.98
CA TYR A 128 -33.67 -7.95 6.89
C TYR A 128 -34.87 -8.23 5.97
N VAL A 129 -34.61 -8.78 4.77
CA VAL A 129 -35.62 -9.58 4.08
C VAL A 129 -35.50 -11.00 4.64
N LEU A 130 -36.28 -11.28 5.68
CA LEU A 130 -36.70 -12.65 6.00
C LEU A 130 -37.57 -13.12 4.83
N ALA A 131 -36.97 -13.77 3.85
CA ALA A 131 -37.72 -14.59 2.92
C ALA A 131 -38.15 -15.85 3.69
N ALA A 132 -39.32 -15.76 4.32
CA ALA A 132 -40.05 -16.93 4.77
C ALA A 132 -40.34 -17.79 3.53
N GLY A 133 -39.94 -19.05 3.58
CA GLY A 133 -40.44 -20.04 2.64
C GLY A 133 -41.92 -20.24 2.87
N GLU A 134 -42.68 -20.27 1.78
CA GLU A 134 -43.98 -20.91 1.74
C GLU A 134 -43.91 -21.94 0.60
N GLU A 135 -44.00 -23.21 1.00
CA GLU A 135 -44.41 -24.32 0.14
C GLU A 135 -45.93 -24.29 -0.05
#